data_AF-A0A937Y3D9-F1
#
_entry.id   AF-A0A937Y3D9-F1
#
_cell.length_a   1.000
_cell.length_b   1.000
_cell.length_c   1.000
_cell.angle_alpha   90.00
_cell.angle_beta   90.00
_cell.angle_gamma   90.00
#
_symmetry.space_group_name_H-M   'P 1'
#
loop_
_entity.id
_entity.type
_entity.pdbx_description
1 polymer ?
#
loop_
_entity_poly.entity_id
_entity_poly.type
_entity_poly.pdbx_seq_one_letter_code
_entity_poly.pdbx_strand_id
1 'polypeptide(L)'
;MLFRELNRSKCKTYLVACERTREALLIDPVKEHVARYLAFLGYHRLTLNALVDTHTHADHPTGAFLLKDLTDARLIMHRRAPVPAVTEHVEQGDMIAVGDLRLQVFHTPGHTPDSMSLYVGDRVFTGDVLLIGGTGRADFAGGDAGIQYDSITKKLFTLPEETLVYPAHDYRGNTSSTIGQEKRHNPRIAGRTRAQYVELMASLKFPMPDKIQEVLQPNQSAIEDDKANFPGLSELNRVRQLSADEVSRLLASANPPLIVDVREPGEYNGELGHIPGSVLIPLRELAGRAAELEAQRNHKIVAVCRSGVRSTTAAAILEGLGYESVYNLKEGMVDWNDRKLAVER
;
A
#
# COMPACT_ATOMS: atom_id res chain seq x y z
N MET A 1 8.47 -8.65 -25.70
CA MET A 1 8.11 -8.67 -24.26
C MET A 1 7.43 -9.99 -23.96
N LEU A 2 7.94 -10.76 -23.01
CA LEU A 2 7.27 -11.96 -22.52
C LEU A 2 6.27 -11.57 -21.42
N PHE A 3 5.06 -12.14 -21.47
CA PHE A 3 4.02 -11.90 -20.48
C PHE A 3 3.23 -13.15 -20.15
N ARG A 4 2.93 -13.37 -18.86
CA ARG A 4 2.05 -14.44 -18.39
C ARG A 4 1.26 -14.01 -17.17
N GLU A 5 -0.02 -14.38 -17.13
CA GLU A 5 -0.78 -14.53 -15.88
C GLU A 5 -0.40 -15.87 -15.25
N LEU A 6 0.12 -15.85 -14.02
CA LEU A 6 0.64 -17.05 -13.34
C LEU A 6 -0.41 -17.73 -12.46
N ASN A 7 -1.36 -16.96 -11.93
CA ASN A 7 -2.42 -17.46 -11.05
C ASN A 7 -3.77 -17.47 -11.78
N ARG A 8 -4.48 -18.60 -11.72
CA ARG A 8 -5.85 -18.72 -12.23
C ARG A 8 -6.93 -18.57 -11.14
N SER A 9 -6.51 -18.30 -9.91
CA SER A 9 -7.38 -17.99 -8.77
C SER A 9 -8.03 -16.61 -8.91
N LYS A 10 -8.75 -16.20 -7.86
CA LYS A 10 -9.32 -14.85 -7.74
C LYS A 10 -8.23 -13.79 -7.77
N CYS A 11 -7.19 -13.97 -6.95
CA CYS A 11 -6.00 -13.13 -6.92
C CYS A 11 -5.09 -13.49 -8.12
N LYS A 12 -4.68 -12.47 -8.86
CA LYS A 12 -3.90 -12.57 -10.09
C LYS A 12 -2.48 -12.11 -9.81
N THR A 13 -1.52 -12.87 -10.34
CA THR A 13 -0.10 -12.48 -10.36
C THR A 13 0.35 -12.47 -11.81
N TYR A 14 1.08 -11.42 -12.20
CA TYR A 14 1.57 -11.27 -13.56
C TYR A 14 3.08 -11.29 -13.63
N LEU A 15 3.61 -11.99 -14.62
CA LEU A 15 5.01 -11.92 -15.02
C LEU A 15 5.14 -11.05 -16.27
N VAL A 16 6.04 -10.07 -16.20
CA VAL A 16 6.49 -9.27 -17.35
C VAL A 16 8.00 -9.42 -17.46
N ALA A 17 8.52 -9.81 -18.62
CA ALA A 17 9.95 -10.00 -18.81
C ALA A 17 10.48 -9.47 -20.14
N CYS A 18 11.69 -8.91 -20.08
CA CYS A 18 12.45 -8.51 -21.25
C CYS A 18 13.05 -9.76 -21.89
N GLU A 19 12.63 -10.09 -23.13
CA GLU A 19 13.10 -11.31 -23.80
C GLU A 19 14.59 -11.28 -24.11
N ARG A 20 15.15 -10.08 -24.34
CA ARG A 20 16.55 -9.86 -24.69
C ARG A 20 17.47 -9.98 -23.48
N THR A 21 17.18 -9.27 -22.39
CA THR A 21 18.04 -9.28 -21.18
C THR A 21 17.70 -10.41 -20.21
N ARG A 22 16.56 -11.07 -20.39
CA ARG A 22 16.01 -12.10 -19.48
C ARG A 22 15.62 -11.57 -18.10
N GLU A 23 15.65 -10.26 -17.88
CA GLU A 23 15.14 -9.66 -16.66
C GLU A 23 13.62 -9.73 -16.60
N ALA A 24 13.10 -9.99 -15.40
CA ALA A 24 11.69 -10.16 -15.13
C ALA A 24 11.23 -9.32 -13.93
N LEU A 25 9.95 -8.98 -13.98
CA LEU A 25 9.15 -8.39 -12.94
C LEU A 25 7.98 -9.32 -12.63
N LEU A 26 7.69 -9.50 -11.34
CA LEU A 26 6.41 -10.04 -10.88
C LEU A 26 5.56 -8.93 -10.28
N ILE A 27 4.28 -8.91 -10.64
CA ILE A 27 3.27 -7.98 -10.16
C ILE A 27 2.26 -8.76 -9.31
N ASP A 28 2.03 -8.29 -8.09
CA ASP A 28 1.14 -8.87 -7.08
C ASP A 28 1.40 -10.37 -6.81
N PRO A 29 2.63 -10.79 -6.47
CA PRO A 29 2.92 -12.18 -6.14
C PRO A 29 2.20 -12.63 -4.86
N VAL A 30 1.57 -13.81 -4.90
CA VAL A 30 0.88 -14.40 -3.75
C VAL A 30 1.81 -15.37 -3.00
N LYS A 31 1.88 -15.29 -1.66
CA LYS A 31 2.85 -16.04 -0.83
C LYS A 31 2.81 -17.54 -1.06
N GLU A 32 1.62 -18.13 -1.13
CA GLU A 32 1.40 -19.57 -1.30
C GLU A 32 1.94 -20.12 -2.63
N HIS A 33 2.31 -19.25 -3.58
CA HIS A 33 2.73 -19.62 -4.93
C HIS A 33 4.20 -19.29 -5.22
N VAL A 34 4.96 -18.79 -4.24
CA VAL A 34 6.38 -18.40 -4.41
C VAL A 34 7.23 -19.50 -5.04
N ALA A 35 7.11 -20.74 -4.56
CA ALA A 35 7.86 -21.87 -5.11
C ALA A 35 7.57 -22.10 -6.60
N ARG A 36 6.31 -21.92 -7.01
CA ARG A 36 5.90 -22.04 -8.43
C ARG A 36 6.46 -20.90 -9.28
N TYR A 37 6.52 -19.69 -8.74
CA TYR A 37 7.10 -18.55 -9.44
C TYR A 37 8.59 -18.75 -9.69
N LEU A 38 9.34 -19.18 -8.68
CA LEU A 38 10.76 -19.50 -8.80
C LEU A 38 11.00 -20.63 -9.81
N ALA A 39 10.19 -21.69 -9.78
CA ALA A 39 10.27 -22.77 -10.76
C ALA A 39 10.00 -22.27 -12.20
N PHE A 40 9.02 -21.40 -12.39
CA PHE A 40 8.72 -20.79 -13.69
C PHE A 40 9.87 -19.93 -14.19
N LEU A 41 10.42 -19.06 -13.34
CA LEU A 41 11.57 -18.22 -13.65
C LEU A 41 12.79 -19.08 -14.05
N GLY A 42 13.09 -20.13 -13.28
CA GLY A 42 14.18 -21.07 -13.56
C GLY A 42 13.99 -21.83 -14.87
N TYR A 43 12.81 -22.41 -15.11
CA TYR A 43 12.49 -23.12 -16.36
C TYR A 43 12.66 -22.22 -17.59
N HIS A 44 12.21 -20.97 -17.48
CA HIS A 44 12.34 -19.99 -18.54
C HIS A 44 13.68 -19.24 -18.54
N ARG A 45 14.64 -19.54 -17.66
CA ARG A 45 15.93 -18.83 -17.57
C ARG A 45 15.73 -17.30 -17.50
N LEU A 46 14.88 -16.87 -16.58
CA LEU A 46 14.60 -15.48 -16.28
C LEU A 46 15.23 -15.10 -14.95
N THR A 47 15.72 -13.86 -14.86
CA THR A 47 16.25 -13.28 -13.62
C THR A 47 15.22 -12.32 -13.06
N LEU A 48 14.73 -12.58 -11.85
CA LEU A 48 13.80 -11.68 -11.17
C LEU A 48 14.59 -10.48 -10.63
N ASN A 49 14.35 -9.30 -11.20
CA ASN A 49 15.06 -8.06 -10.83
C ASN A 49 14.11 -7.04 -10.17
N ALA A 50 12.80 -7.21 -10.34
CA ALA A 50 11.80 -6.35 -9.75
C ALA A 50 10.60 -7.15 -9.26
N LEU A 51 10.01 -6.65 -8.19
CA LEU A 51 8.77 -7.09 -7.58
C LEU A 51 7.92 -5.85 -7.39
N VAL A 52 6.64 -5.92 -7.76
CA VAL A 52 5.70 -4.84 -7.52
C VAL A 52 4.47 -5.41 -6.84
N ASP A 53 4.10 -4.82 -5.72
CA ASP A 53 2.73 -4.87 -5.24
C ASP A 53 2.03 -3.56 -5.64
N THR A 54 0.92 -3.68 -6.37
CA THR A 54 0.14 -2.53 -6.86
C THR A 54 -0.46 -1.73 -5.72
N HIS A 55 -0.68 -2.36 -4.59
CA HIS A 55 -1.12 -1.76 -3.33
C HIS A 55 -0.81 -2.71 -2.18
N THR A 56 -0.94 -2.23 -0.94
CA THR A 56 -0.88 -3.09 0.24
C THR A 56 -2.13 -3.97 0.33
N HIS A 57 -2.02 -5.23 -0.11
CA HIS A 57 -3.12 -6.20 -0.17
C HIS A 57 -3.69 -6.51 1.23
N ALA A 58 -5.01 -6.74 1.30
CA ALA A 58 -5.72 -7.01 2.55
C ALA A 58 -6.36 -8.42 2.60
N ASP A 59 -6.34 -9.14 1.48
CA ASP A 59 -7.07 -10.39 1.26
C ASP A 59 -6.15 -11.61 1.08
N HIS A 60 -4.88 -11.40 0.71
CA HIS A 60 -3.85 -12.44 0.67
C HIS A 60 -2.49 -11.93 1.17
N PRO A 61 -1.65 -12.79 1.79
CA PRO A 61 -0.27 -12.45 2.10
C PRO A 61 0.56 -12.27 0.83
N THR A 62 1.33 -11.19 0.76
CA THR A 62 2.24 -10.98 -0.38
C THR A 62 3.38 -11.99 -0.36
N GLY A 63 3.72 -12.51 -1.53
CA GLY A 63 4.93 -13.30 -1.76
C GLY A 63 6.17 -12.42 -2.01
N ALA A 64 6.00 -11.10 -2.10
CA ALA A 64 7.06 -10.18 -2.47
C ALA A 64 8.21 -10.17 -1.44
N PHE A 65 7.91 -10.27 -0.14
CA PHE A 65 8.95 -10.28 0.90
C PHE A 65 9.88 -11.49 0.76
N LEU A 66 9.30 -12.70 0.68
CA LEU A 66 10.07 -13.91 0.52
C LEU A 66 10.83 -13.95 -0.82
N LEU A 67 10.22 -13.49 -1.91
CA LEU A 67 10.90 -13.41 -3.20
C LEU A 67 12.07 -12.42 -3.17
N LYS A 68 11.88 -11.25 -2.56
CA LYS A 68 12.95 -10.26 -2.37
C LYS A 68 14.11 -10.88 -1.60
N ASP A 69 13.85 -11.56 -0.50
CA ASP A 69 14.91 -12.15 0.34
C ASP A 69 15.62 -13.32 -0.34
N LEU A 70 14.95 -14.03 -1.26
CA LEU A 70 15.52 -15.14 -2.02
C LEU A 70 16.29 -14.71 -3.28
N THR A 71 16.02 -13.51 -3.83
CA THR A 71 16.55 -13.10 -5.13
C THR A 71 17.21 -11.72 -5.16
N ASP A 72 17.22 -10.99 -4.04
CA ASP A 72 17.66 -9.58 -3.96
C ASP A 72 16.94 -8.64 -4.95
N ALA A 73 15.75 -9.04 -5.42
CA ALA A 73 14.98 -8.23 -6.36
C ALA A 73 14.48 -6.96 -5.68
N ARG A 74 14.41 -5.86 -6.43
CA ARG A 74 13.86 -4.60 -5.92
C ARG A 74 12.36 -4.79 -5.64
N LEU A 75 11.94 -4.57 -4.40
CA LEU A 75 10.53 -4.45 -4.05
C LEU A 75 10.11 -2.99 -4.23
N ILE A 76 9.23 -2.76 -5.20
CA ILE A 76 8.82 -1.44 -5.68
C ILE A 76 7.35 -1.24 -5.34
N MET A 77 7.05 -0.17 -4.60
CA MET A 77 5.68 0.25 -4.29
C MET A 77 5.57 1.77 -4.33
N HIS A 78 4.35 2.29 -4.46
CA HIS A 78 4.12 3.73 -4.41
C HIS A 78 4.68 4.34 -3.10
N ARG A 79 5.14 5.60 -3.12
CA ARG A 79 5.74 6.25 -1.93
C ARG A 79 4.88 6.25 -0.67
N ARG A 80 3.55 6.17 -0.83
CA ARG A 80 2.56 6.11 0.26
C ARG A 80 2.40 4.73 0.87
N ALA A 81 3.02 3.69 0.29
CA ALA A 81 2.98 2.35 0.84
C ALA A 81 3.53 2.37 2.28
N PRO A 82 2.79 1.81 3.26
CA PRO A 82 3.23 1.74 4.64
C PRO A 82 4.34 0.73 4.87
N VAL A 83 4.76 -0.02 3.85
CA VAL A 83 5.55 -1.24 3.92
C VAL A 83 7.06 -0.95 4.04
N PRO A 84 7.71 -1.25 5.18
CA PRO A 84 9.13 -0.95 5.37
C PRO A 84 10.08 -1.84 4.54
N ALA A 85 9.62 -2.99 4.04
CA ALA A 85 10.41 -3.87 3.17
C ALA A 85 10.61 -3.32 1.74
N VAL A 86 9.93 -2.23 1.38
CA VAL A 86 10.06 -1.58 0.07
C VAL A 86 11.46 -1.03 -0.11
N THR A 87 12.12 -1.43 -1.18
CA THR A 87 13.51 -1.00 -1.49
C THR A 87 13.54 0.20 -2.42
N GLU A 88 12.45 0.45 -3.17
CA GLU A 88 12.33 1.55 -4.11
C GLU A 88 10.91 2.10 -4.08
N HIS A 89 10.78 3.39 -3.79
CA HIS A 89 9.49 4.08 -3.84
C HIS A 89 9.32 4.80 -5.18
N VAL A 90 8.11 4.76 -5.72
CA VAL A 90 7.75 5.43 -6.98
C VAL A 90 6.58 6.39 -6.80
N GLU A 91 6.49 7.36 -7.71
CA GLU A 91 5.43 8.36 -7.83
C GLU A 91 4.75 8.30 -9.20
N GLN A 92 3.74 9.15 -9.38
CA GLN A 92 3.08 9.36 -10.67
C GLN A 92 4.09 9.74 -11.76
N GLY A 93 4.12 8.97 -12.84
CA GLY A 93 4.93 9.25 -14.03
C GLY A 93 6.32 8.62 -14.02
N ASP A 94 6.77 8.05 -12.90
CA ASP A 94 8.03 7.31 -12.84
C ASP A 94 8.02 6.09 -13.76
N MET A 95 9.21 5.66 -14.17
CA MET A 95 9.41 4.52 -15.07
C MET A 95 10.16 3.40 -14.35
N ILE A 96 9.49 2.26 -14.13
CA ILE A 96 10.13 1.05 -13.63
C ILE A 96 10.85 0.36 -14.78
N ALA A 97 12.17 0.25 -14.69
CA ALA A 97 13.00 -0.43 -15.69
C ALA A 97 13.13 -1.93 -15.38
N VAL A 98 12.94 -2.76 -16.41
CA VAL A 98 13.17 -4.23 -16.39
C VAL A 98 13.81 -4.61 -17.72
N GLY A 99 15.13 -4.72 -17.77
CA GLY A 99 15.87 -4.73 -19.03
C GLY A 99 15.55 -3.51 -19.89
N ASP A 100 15.04 -3.73 -21.10
CA ASP A 100 14.60 -2.67 -22.02
C ASP A 100 13.16 -2.20 -21.79
N LEU A 101 12.41 -2.91 -20.97
CA LEU A 101 11.02 -2.54 -20.70
C LEU A 101 11.01 -1.34 -19.75
N ARG A 102 10.04 -0.46 -19.97
CA ARG A 102 9.77 0.70 -19.13
C ARG A 102 8.29 0.70 -18.82
N LEU A 103 7.96 0.41 -17.57
CA LEU A 103 6.58 0.43 -17.08
C LEU A 103 6.32 1.79 -16.46
N GLN A 104 5.39 2.55 -17.02
CA GLN A 104 5.01 3.85 -16.48
C GLN A 104 4.07 3.68 -15.30
N VAL A 105 4.40 4.34 -14.19
CA VAL A 105 3.60 4.33 -12.97
C VAL A 105 2.49 5.38 -13.06
N PHE A 106 1.27 4.94 -12.79
CA PHE A 106 0.12 5.80 -12.54
C PHE A 106 -0.26 5.66 -11.07
N HIS A 107 -0.18 6.75 -10.29
CA HIS A 107 -0.73 6.73 -8.93
C HIS A 107 -2.25 6.74 -9.03
N THR A 108 -2.91 5.67 -8.62
CA THR A 108 -4.35 5.47 -8.80
C THR A 108 -5.04 5.21 -7.46
N PRO A 109 -4.97 6.16 -6.50
CA PRO A 109 -5.55 5.97 -5.18
C PRO A 109 -7.07 5.81 -5.26
N GLY A 110 -7.64 5.25 -4.20
CA GLY A 110 -9.08 5.15 -4.00
C GLY A 110 -9.50 3.80 -3.45
N HIS A 111 -8.94 2.71 -3.98
CA HIS A 111 -9.03 1.41 -3.28
C HIS A 111 -8.22 1.46 -1.98
N THR A 112 -6.96 1.85 -2.10
CA THR A 112 -6.08 2.25 -0.99
C THR A 112 -5.35 3.56 -1.33
N PRO A 113 -4.75 4.27 -0.35
CA PRO A 113 -3.96 5.48 -0.61
C PRO A 113 -2.69 5.25 -1.44
N ASP A 114 -2.12 4.04 -1.38
CA ASP A 114 -0.90 3.60 -2.06
C ASP A 114 -1.16 2.87 -3.37
N SER A 115 -2.42 2.70 -3.77
CA SER A 115 -2.78 2.05 -5.04
C SER A 115 -2.10 2.72 -6.24
N MET A 116 -1.48 1.92 -7.08
CA MET A 116 -0.89 2.33 -8.35
C MET A 116 -1.22 1.33 -9.47
N SER A 117 -1.12 1.82 -10.70
CA SER A 117 -1.29 1.03 -11.91
C SER A 117 -0.05 1.16 -12.79
N LEU A 118 0.28 0.10 -13.54
CA LEU A 118 1.50 0.04 -14.35
C LEU A 118 1.13 -0.10 -15.82
N TYR A 119 1.53 0.86 -16.65
CA TYR A 119 1.29 0.82 -18.09
C TYR A 119 2.57 0.43 -18.85
N VAL A 120 2.48 -0.56 -19.73
CA VAL A 120 3.61 -1.02 -20.54
C VAL A 120 3.15 -1.62 -21.87
N GLY A 121 3.70 -1.11 -22.97
CA GLY A 121 3.31 -1.55 -24.31
C GLY A 121 1.82 -1.33 -24.57
N ASP A 122 1.07 -2.40 -24.73
CA ASP A 122 -0.35 -2.43 -25.09
C ASP A 122 -1.29 -2.69 -23.89
N ARG A 123 -0.79 -2.64 -22.65
CA ARG A 123 -1.57 -3.03 -21.47
C ARG A 123 -1.31 -2.21 -20.23
N VAL A 124 -2.28 -2.22 -19.33
CA VAL A 124 -2.19 -1.65 -18.00
C VAL A 124 -2.56 -2.71 -16.94
N PHE A 125 -1.74 -2.78 -15.90
CA PHE A 125 -2.01 -3.53 -14.68
C PHE A 125 -2.68 -2.60 -13.68
N THR A 126 -3.94 -2.86 -13.33
CA THR A 126 -4.80 -1.86 -12.64
C THR A 126 -4.92 -2.07 -11.14
N GLY A 127 -4.25 -3.09 -10.60
CA GLY A 127 -4.44 -3.50 -9.21
C GLY A 127 -5.93 -3.74 -8.93
N ASP A 128 -6.39 -3.26 -7.80
CA ASP A 128 -7.81 -3.28 -7.43
C ASP A 128 -8.54 -1.97 -7.67
N VAL A 129 -8.00 -1.07 -8.50
CA VAL A 129 -8.69 0.20 -8.79
C VAL A 129 -9.80 -0.03 -9.82
N LEU A 130 -9.42 -0.57 -10.98
CA LEU A 130 -10.32 -0.94 -12.07
C LEU A 130 -10.31 -2.46 -12.24
N LEU A 131 -11.48 -3.08 -12.16
CA LEU A 131 -11.66 -4.52 -12.37
C LEU A 131 -12.42 -4.79 -13.67
N ILE A 132 -12.41 -6.03 -14.15
CA ILE A 132 -13.19 -6.43 -15.34
C ILE A 132 -14.68 -6.31 -15.00
N GLY A 133 -15.38 -5.36 -15.63
CA GLY A 133 -16.79 -5.05 -15.37
C GLY A 133 -17.08 -4.66 -13.92
N GLY A 134 -16.12 -4.03 -13.24
CA GLY A 134 -16.25 -3.59 -11.85
C GLY A 134 -15.13 -2.65 -11.41
N THR A 135 -15.05 -2.39 -10.11
CA THR A 135 -14.00 -1.60 -9.46
C THR A 135 -13.64 -2.26 -8.13
N GLY A 136 -12.49 -1.96 -7.53
CA GLY A 136 -12.28 -2.39 -6.14
C GLY A 136 -13.21 -1.64 -5.21
N ARG A 137 -13.39 -2.18 -4.02
CA ARG A 137 -14.07 -1.47 -2.93
C ARG A 137 -13.24 -0.27 -2.46
N ALA A 138 -13.87 0.71 -1.82
CA ALA A 138 -13.22 1.95 -1.41
C ALA A 138 -13.69 2.41 -0.02
N ASP A 139 -14.09 1.45 0.81
CA ASP A 139 -14.71 1.61 2.13
C ASP A 139 -13.80 1.11 3.27
N PHE A 140 -12.58 0.66 2.97
CA PHE A 140 -11.55 0.39 3.97
C PHE A 140 -10.93 1.69 4.51
N ALA A 141 -10.19 1.58 5.62
CA ALA A 141 -9.45 2.71 6.18
C ALA A 141 -8.48 3.30 5.14
N GLY A 142 -8.72 4.55 4.72
CA GLY A 142 -7.96 5.25 3.68
C GLY A 142 -8.50 5.07 2.25
N GLY A 143 -9.52 4.24 2.03
CA GLY A 143 -10.24 4.17 0.76
C GLY A 143 -11.15 5.39 0.55
N ASP A 144 -11.34 5.79 -0.71
CA ASP A 144 -12.24 6.88 -1.09
C ASP A 144 -12.78 6.66 -2.51
N ALA A 145 -14.09 6.43 -2.62
CA ALA A 145 -14.75 6.16 -3.90
C ALA A 145 -14.68 7.36 -4.87
N GLY A 146 -14.67 8.59 -4.37
CA GLY A 146 -14.56 9.78 -5.20
C GLY A 146 -13.17 9.92 -5.79
N ILE A 147 -12.12 9.69 -4.99
CA ILE A 147 -10.74 9.64 -5.46
C ILE A 147 -10.56 8.46 -6.43
N GLN A 148 -11.16 7.30 -6.15
CA GLN A 148 -11.13 6.15 -7.05
C GLN A 148 -11.74 6.48 -8.42
N TYR A 149 -12.89 7.18 -8.44
CA TYR A 149 -13.51 7.66 -9.67
C TYR A 149 -12.58 8.59 -10.46
N ASP A 150 -11.91 9.52 -9.77
CA ASP A 150 -10.95 10.43 -10.40
C ASP A 150 -9.74 9.67 -10.97
N SER A 151 -9.21 8.69 -10.23
CA SER A 151 -8.13 7.80 -10.70
C SER A 151 -8.52 7.04 -11.96
N ILE A 152 -9.74 6.50 -12.03
CA ILE A 152 -10.20 5.76 -13.22
C ILE A 152 -10.46 6.72 -14.39
N THR A 153 -11.26 7.76 -14.18
CA THR A 153 -11.75 8.60 -15.29
C THR A 153 -10.73 9.60 -15.83
N LYS A 154 -9.87 10.15 -14.96
CA LYS A 154 -8.89 11.18 -15.34
C LYS A 154 -7.50 10.61 -15.62
N LYS A 155 -7.24 9.34 -15.27
CA LYS A 155 -5.95 8.68 -15.53
C LYS A 155 -6.07 7.43 -16.37
N LEU A 156 -6.80 6.40 -15.92
CA LEU A 156 -6.87 5.14 -16.67
C LEU A 156 -7.63 5.30 -18.00
N PHE A 157 -8.75 6.01 -18.01
CA PHE A 157 -9.57 6.21 -19.21
C PHE A 157 -9.02 7.26 -20.20
N THR A 158 -7.82 7.81 -19.93
CA THR A 158 -7.07 8.62 -20.89
C THR A 158 -6.11 7.79 -21.74
N LEU A 159 -5.86 6.52 -21.36
CA LEU A 159 -5.13 5.56 -22.18
C LEU A 159 -5.91 5.18 -23.45
N PRO A 160 -5.24 4.71 -24.51
CA PRO A 160 -5.90 4.24 -25.73
C PRO A 160 -6.95 3.17 -25.44
N GLU A 161 -8.08 3.19 -26.18
CA GLU A 161 -9.23 2.33 -25.87
C GLU A 161 -8.94 0.83 -26.07
N GLU A 162 -7.99 0.49 -26.95
CA GLU A 162 -7.49 -0.85 -27.19
C GLU A 162 -6.58 -1.39 -26.09
N THR A 163 -6.14 -0.54 -25.15
CA THR A 163 -5.25 -0.93 -24.06
C THR A 163 -5.88 -2.05 -23.24
N LEU A 164 -5.18 -3.18 -23.12
CA LEU A 164 -5.62 -4.33 -22.33
C LEU A 164 -5.58 -4.00 -20.83
N VAL A 165 -6.61 -4.43 -20.11
CA VAL A 165 -6.76 -4.22 -18.66
C VAL A 165 -6.55 -5.54 -17.93
N TYR A 166 -5.59 -5.55 -17.00
CA TYR A 166 -5.21 -6.69 -16.15
C TYR A 166 -5.33 -6.31 -14.67
N PRO A 167 -6.43 -6.67 -13.98
CA PRO A 167 -6.63 -6.35 -12.57
C PRO A 167 -5.88 -7.30 -11.62
N ALA A 168 -5.70 -6.92 -10.36
CA ALA A 168 -5.21 -7.84 -9.33
C ALA A 168 -6.24 -8.93 -8.97
N HIS A 169 -7.53 -8.68 -9.24
CA HIS A 169 -8.59 -9.64 -8.94
C HIS A 169 -9.60 -9.84 -10.08
N ASP A 170 -10.06 -11.10 -10.22
CA ASP A 170 -11.30 -11.40 -10.93
C ASP A 170 -12.07 -12.55 -10.25
N TYR A 171 -13.38 -12.40 -10.12
CA TYR A 171 -14.25 -13.33 -9.40
C TYR A 171 -15.12 -14.20 -10.33
N ARG A 172 -14.93 -14.06 -11.65
CA ARG A 172 -15.80 -14.64 -12.69
C ARG A 172 -15.03 -15.52 -13.70
N GLY A 173 -13.74 -15.71 -13.50
CA GLY A 173 -12.86 -16.48 -14.39
C GLY A 173 -12.39 -15.70 -15.62
N ASN A 174 -12.59 -14.38 -15.67
CA ASN A 174 -12.04 -13.55 -16.75
C ASN A 174 -10.52 -13.38 -16.57
N THR A 175 -9.84 -13.10 -17.68
CA THR A 175 -8.38 -12.90 -17.72
C THR A 175 -8.00 -11.46 -18.08
N SER A 176 -8.77 -10.79 -18.94
CA SER A 176 -8.52 -9.40 -19.35
C SER A 176 -9.77 -8.70 -19.85
N SER A 177 -9.73 -7.36 -19.84
CA SER A 177 -10.67 -6.47 -20.55
C SER A 177 -9.88 -5.45 -21.38
N THR A 178 -10.52 -4.35 -21.79
CA THR A 178 -9.84 -3.19 -22.39
C THR A 178 -10.36 -1.88 -21.79
N ILE A 179 -9.58 -0.81 -21.89
CA ILE A 179 -10.02 0.54 -21.46
C ILE A 179 -11.32 0.94 -22.15
N GLY A 180 -11.47 0.70 -23.45
CA GLY A 180 -12.68 0.99 -24.21
C GLY A 180 -13.89 0.19 -23.74
N GLN A 181 -13.72 -1.09 -23.38
CA GLN A 181 -14.81 -1.89 -22.82
C GLN A 181 -15.25 -1.38 -21.45
N GLU A 182 -14.30 -1.11 -20.54
CA GLU A 182 -14.64 -0.62 -19.22
C GLU A 182 -15.25 0.78 -19.27
N LYS A 183 -14.77 1.67 -20.14
CA LYS A 183 -15.30 3.02 -20.31
C LYS A 183 -16.76 3.04 -20.78
N ARG A 184 -17.14 2.12 -21.66
CA ARG A 184 -18.48 2.07 -22.27
C ARG A 184 -19.47 1.19 -21.50
N HIS A 185 -18.99 0.12 -20.86
CA HIS A 185 -19.87 -0.94 -20.37
C HIS A 185 -19.67 -1.31 -18.90
N ASN A 186 -18.66 -0.75 -18.20
CA ASN A 186 -18.47 -1.07 -16.78
C ASN A 186 -19.71 -0.61 -15.97
N PRO A 187 -20.44 -1.54 -15.34
CA PRO A 187 -21.73 -1.25 -14.73
C PRO A 187 -21.63 -0.32 -13.52
N ARG A 188 -20.43 -0.08 -12.98
CA ARG A 188 -20.21 0.82 -11.86
C ARG A 188 -19.85 2.24 -12.25
N ILE A 189 -19.17 2.45 -13.38
CA ILE A 189 -18.62 3.78 -13.73
C ILE A 189 -19.10 4.32 -15.08
N ALA A 190 -19.43 3.46 -16.04
CA ALA A 190 -19.87 3.92 -17.37
C ALA A 190 -21.13 4.78 -17.26
N GLY A 191 -21.11 5.93 -17.94
CA GLY A 191 -22.23 6.89 -17.97
C GLY A 191 -22.56 7.56 -16.63
N ARG A 192 -21.76 7.37 -15.57
CA ARG A 192 -22.02 7.96 -14.25
C ARG A 192 -21.14 9.17 -13.98
N THR A 193 -21.73 10.15 -13.31
CA THR A 193 -21.01 11.24 -12.66
C THR A 193 -20.27 10.73 -11.41
N ARG A 194 -19.30 11.51 -10.92
CA ARG A 194 -18.57 11.24 -9.67
C ARG A 194 -19.52 11.03 -8.49
N ALA A 195 -20.56 11.85 -8.36
CA ALA A 195 -21.54 11.75 -7.27
C ALA A 195 -22.34 10.43 -7.34
N GLN A 196 -22.84 10.08 -8.52
CA GLN A 196 -23.58 8.81 -8.73
C GLN A 196 -22.68 7.58 -8.48
N TYR A 197 -21.40 7.66 -8.80
CA TYR A 197 -20.43 6.60 -8.48
C TYR A 197 -20.26 6.44 -6.97
N VAL A 198 -20.05 7.54 -6.24
CA VAL A 198 -19.88 7.51 -4.78
C VAL A 198 -21.12 6.95 -4.09
N GLU A 199 -22.31 7.39 -4.50
CA GLU A 199 -23.58 6.88 -3.98
C GLU A 199 -23.75 5.38 -4.25
N LEU A 200 -23.46 4.93 -5.48
CA LEU A 200 -23.48 3.52 -5.83
C LEU A 200 -22.53 2.72 -4.94
N MET A 201 -21.27 3.14 -4.81
CA MET A 201 -20.27 2.42 -4.03
C MET A 201 -20.65 2.34 -2.54
N ALA A 202 -21.22 3.41 -1.97
CA ALA A 202 -21.74 3.40 -0.61
C ALA A 202 -22.94 2.46 -0.41
N SER A 203 -23.74 2.22 -1.47
CA SER A 203 -24.87 1.30 -1.43
C SER A 203 -24.46 -0.18 -1.50
N LEU A 204 -23.27 -0.48 -2.02
CA LEU A 204 -22.73 -1.84 -2.10
C LEU A 204 -22.29 -2.28 -0.70
N LYS A 205 -23.24 -2.83 0.07
CA LYS A 205 -23.02 -3.37 1.42
C LYS A 205 -22.17 -4.64 1.36
N PHE A 206 -20.87 -4.50 1.13
CA PHE A 206 -19.94 -5.62 1.21
C PHE A 206 -19.75 -6.03 2.68
N PRO A 207 -19.80 -7.34 3.01
CA PRO A 207 -19.37 -7.77 4.33
C PRO A 207 -17.90 -7.36 4.52
N MET A 208 -17.58 -6.90 5.73
CA MET A 208 -16.18 -6.77 6.13
C MET A 208 -15.62 -8.20 6.20
N PRO A 209 -14.49 -8.49 5.53
CA PRO A 209 -13.89 -9.82 5.62
C PRO A 209 -13.49 -10.08 7.07
N ASP A 210 -13.95 -11.21 7.61
CA ASP A 210 -13.41 -11.74 8.85
C ASP A 210 -11.90 -11.92 8.66
N LYS A 211 -11.09 -11.53 9.66
CA LYS A 211 -9.62 -11.69 9.65
C LYS A 211 -8.84 -10.84 8.64
N ILE A 212 -9.43 -9.78 8.06
CA ILE A 212 -8.68 -8.83 7.20
C ILE A 212 -7.39 -8.31 7.86
N GLN A 213 -7.40 -8.12 9.18
CA GLN A 213 -6.24 -7.66 9.94
C GLN A 213 -5.11 -8.70 9.99
N GLU A 214 -5.44 -10.00 10.01
CA GLU A 214 -4.44 -11.09 10.03
C GLU A 214 -3.60 -11.11 8.73
N VAL A 215 -4.13 -10.54 7.64
CA VAL A 215 -3.42 -10.42 6.35
C VAL A 215 -2.83 -9.03 6.16
N LEU A 216 -3.63 -8.00 6.40
CA LEU A 216 -3.26 -6.62 6.14
C LEU A 216 -2.08 -6.17 7.01
N GLN A 217 -2.03 -6.57 8.29
CA GLN A 217 -0.97 -6.13 9.19
C GLN A 217 0.40 -6.69 8.84
N PRO A 218 0.58 -7.99 8.55
CA PRO A 218 1.85 -8.49 8.01
C PRO A 218 2.27 -7.78 6.73
N ASN A 219 1.34 -7.57 5.79
CA ASN A 219 1.62 -6.85 4.55
C ASN A 219 2.02 -5.38 4.79
N GLN A 220 1.50 -4.72 5.82
CA GLN A 220 1.83 -3.33 6.19
C GLN A 220 3.14 -3.20 6.96
N SER A 221 3.44 -4.18 7.83
CA SER A 221 4.56 -4.10 8.77
C SER A 221 5.79 -4.86 8.31
N ALA A 222 5.64 -5.78 7.35
CA ALA A 222 6.63 -6.79 6.99
C ALA A 222 7.07 -7.66 8.20
N ILE A 223 6.18 -7.84 9.19
CA ILE A 223 6.41 -8.70 10.35
C ILE A 223 5.60 -9.98 10.18
N GLU A 224 6.29 -11.12 10.12
CA GLU A 224 5.71 -12.46 10.07
C GLU A 224 5.90 -13.17 11.43
N ASP A 225 5.35 -12.63 12.52
CA ASP A 225 5.41 -13.26 13.84
C ASP A 225 4.00 -13.62 14.34
N ASP A 226 3.71 -14.92 14.36
CA ASP A 226 2.47 -15.49 14.89
C ASP A 226 2.26 -15.20 16.40
N LYS A 227 3.29 -14.73 17.11
CA LYS A 227 3.23 -14.36 18.54
C LYS A 227 2.97 -12.87 18.77
N ALA A 228 3.05 -12.03 17.74
CA ALA A 228 2.75 -10.62 17.88
C ALA A 228 1.23 -10.42 18.02
N ASN A 229 0.78 -10.08 19.23
CA ASN A 229 -0.63 -9.79 19.47
C ASN A 229 -0.95 -8.37 18.99
N PHE A 230 -1.47 -8.27 17.77
CA PHE A 230 -1.84 -6.98 17.19
C PHE A 230 -3.28 -6.57 17.54
N PRO A 231 -3.56 -5.24 17.60
CA PRO A 231 -4.91 -4.73 17.84
C PRO A 231 -5.89 -5.12 16.73
N GLY A 232 -7.15 -5.36 17.10
CA GLY A 232 -8.25 -5.59 16.17
C GLY A 232 -8.76 -4.31 15.50
N LEU A 233 -9.60 -4.47 14.47
CA LEU A 233 -10.15 -3.34 13.69
C LEU A 233 -10.93 -2.33 14.56
N SER A 234 -11.65 -2.83 15.58
CA SER A 234 -12.38 -1.97 16.52
C SER A 234 -11.47 -1.10 17.38
N GLU A 235 -10.28 -1.57 17.69
CA GLU A 235 -9.27 -0.81 18.45
C GLU A 235 -8.60 0.22 17.54
N LEU A 236 -8.19 -0.18 16.33
CA LEU A 236 -7.60 0.73 15.33
C LEU A 236 -8.55 1.89 14.98
N ASN A 237 -9.85 1.63 14.84
CA ASN A 237 -10.84 2.66 14.52
C ASN A 237 -11.10 3.64 15.67
N ARG A 238 -10.68 3.34 16.91
CA ARG A 238 -10.81 4.25 18.06
C ARG A 238 -9.64 5.22 18.18
N VAL A 239 -8.51 4.88 17.57
CA VAL A 239 -7.30 5.70 17.62
C VAL A 239 -7.59 7.09 17.07
N ARG A 240 -7.35 8.10 17.91
CA ARG A 240 -7.53 9.50 17.54
C ARG A 240 -6.45 9.92 16.55
N GLN A 241 -6.88 10.60 15.50
CA GLN A 241 -6.03 11.05 14.40
C GLN A 241 -5.77 12.55 14.53
N LEU A 242 -4.53 12.98 14.36
CA LEU A 242 -4.13 14.38 14.27
C LEU A 242 -3.53 14.66 12.90
N SER A 243 -3.88 15.77 12.28
CA SER A 243 -3.22 16.26 11.08
C SER A 243 -1.81 16.79 11.39
N ALA A 244 -0.95 16.86 10.37
CA ALA A 244 0.38 17.41 10.50
C ALA A 244 0.38 18.87 11.03
N ASP A 245 -0.60 19.70 10.62
CA ASP A 245 -0.73 21.08 11.11
C ASP A 245 -1.13 21.14 12.59
N GLU A 246 -1.97 20.20 13.06
CA GLU A 246 -2.31 20.09 14.49
C GLU A 246 -1.11 19.66 15.31
N VAL A 247 -0.36 18.65 14.86
CA VAL A 247 0.85 18.19 15.54
C VAL A 247 1.91 19.29 15.57
N SER A 248 2.12 20.01 14.47
CA SER A 248 3.04 21.15 14.41
C SER A 248 2.68 22.25 15.42
N ARG A 249 1.39 22.60 15.55
CA ARG A 249 0.92 23.54 16.58
C ARG A 249 1.11 23.03 18.00
N LEU A 250 0.92 21.73 18.24
CA LEU A 250 1.13 21.12 19.54
C LEU A 250 2.61 21.11 19.94
N LEU A 251 3.52 20.89 18.98
CA LEU A 251 4.97 20.95 19.22
C LEU A 251 5.46 22.36 19.61
N ALA A 252 4.77 23.41 19.15
CA ALA A 252 5.06 24.80 19.53
C ALA A 252 4.41 25.22 20.86
N SER A 253 3.69 24.33 21.54
CA SER A 253 2.98 24.65 22.79
C SER A 253 3.90 24.56 24.03
N ALA A 254 3.44 25.11 25.16
CA ALA A 254 4.19 25.06 26.42
C ALA A 254 4.39 23.64 26.98
N ASN A 255 3.58 22.67 26.55
CA ASN A 255 3.71 21.27 26.93
C ASN A 255 3.60 20.38 25.68
N PRO A 256 4.65 20.32 24.84
CA PRO A 256 4.62 19.62 23.57
C PRO A 256 4.49 18.11 23.77
N PRO A 257 3.79 17.38 22.87
CA PRO A 257 3.66 15.93 22.97
C PRO A 257 4.99 15.24 22.76
N LEU A 258 5.13 14.03 23.30
CA LEU A 258 6.20 13.12 22.92
C LEU A 258 5.89 12.55 21.54
N ILE A 259 6.84 12.67 20.61
CA ILE A 259 6.75 12.02 19.30
C ILE A 259 7.43 10.65 19.39
N VAL A 260 6.69 9.58 19.09
CA VAL A 260 7.24 8.22 19.01
C VAL A 260 7.23 7.79 17.55
N ASP A 261 8.41 7.72 16.94
CA ASP A 261 8.58 7.26 15.57
C ASP A 261 8.71 5.74 15.56
N VAL A 262 7.79 5.05 14.87
CA VAL A 262 7.73 3.60 14.81
C VAL A 262 8.20 3.01 13.48
N ARG A 263 8.92 3.81 12.68
CA ARG A 263 9.57 3.35 11.46
C ARG A 263 10.82 2.51 11.75
N GLU A 264 11.38 1.91 10.72
CA GLU A 264 12.68 1.24 10.81
C GLU A 264 13.83 2.28 10.86
N PRO A 265 14.99 1.95 11.46
CA PRO A 265 16.12 2.88 11.57
C PRO A 265 16.61 3.48 10.25
N GLY A 266 16.50 2.71 9.15
CA GLY A 266 16.84 3.19 7.81
C GLY A 266 15.86 4.25 7.27
N GLU A 267 14.58 4.19 7.66
CA GLU A 267 13.59 5.20 7.29
C GLU A 267 13.74 6.47 8.14
N TYR A 268 14.10 6.33 9.43
CA TYR A 268 14.25 7.43 10.38
C TYR A 268 15.36 8.41 9.98
N ASN A 269 16.49 7.88 9.51
CA ASN A 269 17.62 8.65 8.95
C ASN A 269 17.56 8.75 7.41
N GLY A 270 16.40 8.41 6.82
CA GLY A 270 16.22 8.34 5.37
C GLY A 270 15.80 9.66 4.73
N GLU A 271 15.26 9.57 3.52
CA GLU A 271 14.88 10.72 2.69
C GLU A 271 13.88 11.69 3.36
N LEU A 272 12.97 11.15 4.16
CA LEU A 272 11.91 11.90 4.85
C LEU A 272 12.39 12.58 6.14
N GLY A 273 13.63 12.30 6.59
CA GLY A 273 14.10 12.67 7.92
C GLY A 273 13.17 12.18 9.03
N HIS A 274 13.21 12.85 10.18
CA HIS A 274 12.32 12.61 11.32
C HIS A 274 11.91 13.92 11.98
N ILE A 275 10.82 13.89 12.77
CA ILE A 275 10.38 15.07 13.52
C ILE A 275 11.40 15.38 14.63
N PRO A 276 11.84 16.65 14.80
CA PRO A 276 12.80 17.01 15.83
C PRO A 276 12.40 16.55 17.23
N GLY A 277 13.35 15.96 17.96
CA GLY A 277 13.12 15.45 19.32
C GLY A 277 12.23 14.20 19.42
N SER A 278 11.95 13.54 18.30
CA SER A 278 11.24 12.26 18.29
C SER A 278 12.09 11.12 18.85
N VAL A 279 11.43 10.13 19.47
CA VAL A 279 12.06 8.90 19.97
C VAL A 279 11.77 7.77 18.99
N LEU A 280 12.83 7.12 18.49
CA LEU A 280 12.70 5.96 17.61
C LEU A 280 12.49 4.66 18.40
N ILE A 281 11.31 4.07 18.24
CA ILE A 281 10.97 2.72 18.72
C ILE A 281 10.24 1.97 17.60
N PRO A 282 10.96 1.18 16.78
CA PRO A 282 10.35 0.46 15.66
C PRO A 282 9.14 -0.36 16.10
N LEU A 283 8.10 -0.43 15.28
CA LEU A 283 6.84 -1.09 15.64
C LEU A 283 7.04 -2.52 16.17
N ARG A 284 7.98 -3.29 15.58
CA ARG A 284 8.30 -4.67 15.99
C ARG A 284 8.86 -4.77 17.41
N GLU A 285 9.48 -3.70 17.92
CA GLU A 285 10.13 -3.66 19.23
C GLU A 285 9.24 -2.97 20.27
N LEU A 286 8.18 -2.26 19.82
CA LEU A 286 7.37 -1.38 20.65
C LEU A 286 6.81 -2.07 21.90
N ALA A 287 6.26 -3.28 21.76
CA ALA A 287 5.70 -4.01 22.89
C ALA A 287 6.76 -4.35 23.95
N GLY A 288 7.98 -4.68 23.54
CA GLY A 288 9.09 -5.01 24.44
C GLY A 288 9.80 -3.79 25.02
N ARG A 289 9.74 -2.65 24.31
CA ARG A 289 10.42 -1.39 24.67
C ARG A 289 9.48 -0.33 25.23
N ALA A 290 8.18 -0.62 25.36
CA ALA A 290 7.19 0.33 25.87
C ALA A 290 7.53 0.85 27.28
N ALA A 291 8.27 0.09 28.10
CA ALA A 291 8.72 0.53 29.42
C ALA A 291 9.68 1.75 29.35
N GLU A 292 10.34 2.00 28.21
CA GLU A 292 11.15 3.21 28.00
C GLU A 292 10.29 4.48 28.05
N LEU A 293 8.99 4.35 27.77
CA LEU A 293 8.03 5.45 27.75
C LEU A 293 7.27 5.61 29.08
N GLU A 294 7.57 4.81 30.10
CA GLU A 294 6.80 4.75 31.35
C GLU A 294 6.67 6.12 32.04
N ALA A 295 7.73 6.93 32.02
CA ALA A 295 7.73 8.29 32.57
C ALA A 295 6.76 9.24 31.86
N GLN A 296 6.29 8.87 30.66
CA GLN A 296 5.42 9.63 29.79
C GLN A 296 3.99 9.06 29.75
N ARG A 297 3.65 8.12 30.66
CA ARG A 297 2.34 7.45 30.71
C ARG A 297 1.14 8.40 30.69
N ASN A 298 1.25 9.53 31.38
CA ASN A 298 0.20 10.56 31.48
C ASN A 298 0.43 11.74 30.52
N HIS A 299 1.47 11.69 29.70
CA HIS A 299 1.79 12.73 28.73
C HIS A 299 1.15 12.44 27.38
N LYS A 300 0.99 13.47 26.55
CA LYS A 300 0.47 13.28 25.19
C LYS A 300 1.53 12.61 24.33
N ILE A 301 1.17 11.50 23.69
CA ILE A 301 2.04 10.78 22.75
C ILE A 301 1.43 10.88 21.35
N VAL A 302 2.25 11.23 20.36
CA VAL A 302 1.89 11.14 18.95
C VAL A 302 2.78 10.08 18.29
N ALA A 303 2.18 8.97 17.91
CA ALA A 303 2.84 7.93 17.13
C ALA A 303 2.96 8.37 15.66
N VAL A 304 4.12 8.14 15.06
CA VAL A 304 4.46 8.56 13.70
C VAL A 304 5.05 7.39 12.93
N CYS A 305 4.62 7.20 11.68
CA CYS A 305 5.29 6.32 10.74
C CYS A 305 5.38 6.97 9.36
N ARG A 306 5.72 6.21 8.30
CA ARG A 306 5.82 6.75 6.94
C ARG A 306 4.50 7.35 6.44
N SER A 307 3.39 6.61 6.54
CA SER A 307 2.10 6.99 5.94
C SER A 307 0.89 6.96 6.91
N GLY A 308 1.15 6.85 8.22
CA GLY A 308 0.11 6.89 9.27
C GLY A 308 -0.51 5.53 9.62
N VAL A 309 -0.18 4.47 8.89
CA VAL A 309 -0.76 3.13 9.06
C VAL A 309 -0.13 2.39 10.25
N ARG A 310 1.19 2.12 10.20
CA ARG A 310 1.94 1.47 11.31
C ARG A 310 1.80 2.23 12.63
N SER A 311 1.74 3.56 12.59
CA SER A 311 1.57 4.39 13.78
C SER A 311 0.16 4.34 14.36
N THR A 312 -0.87 4.00 13.57
CA THR A 312 -2.19 3.69 14.13
C THR A 312 -2.14 2.40 14.95
N THR A 313 -1.45 1.37 14.46
CA THR A 313 -1.22 0.13 15.23
C THR A 313 -0.40 0.40 16.49
N ALA A 314 0.67 1.19 16.39
CA ALA A 314 1.45 1.59 17.55
C ALA A 314 0.63 2.32 18.61
N ALA A 315 -0.22 3.26 18.17
CA ALA A 315 -1.08 4.00 19.07
C ALA A 315 -2.05 3.08 19.83
N ALA A 316 -2.68 2.14 19.14
CA ALA A 316 -3.56 1.16 19.77
C ALA A 316 -2.81 0.21 20.73
N ILE A 317 -1.58 -0.21 20.41
CA ILE A 317 -0.74 -0.98 21.33
C ILE A 317 -0.44 -0.18 22.61
N LEU A 318 -0.05 1.08 22.48
CA LEU A 318 0.21 1.95 23.63
C LEU A 318 -1.06 2.19 24.46
N GLU A 319 -2.21 2.46 23.85
CA GLU A 319 -3.49 2.56 24.58
C GLU A 319 -3.79 1.27 25.37
N GLY A 320 -3.59 0.09 24.75
CA GLY A 320 -3.76 -1.21 25.41
C GLY A 320 -2.79 -1.46 26.58
N LEU A 321 -1.61 -0.84 26.55
CA LEU A 321 -0.62 -0.85 27.64
C LEU A 321 -0.89 0.23 28.71
N GLY A 322 -2.00 0.96 28.60
CA GLY A 322 -2.45 1.94 29.59
C GLY A 322 -1.84 3.33 29.43
N TYR A 323 -1.46 3.72 28.22
CA TYR A 323 -1.14 5.12 27.90
C TYR A 323 -2.43 5.87 27.53
N GLU A 324 -2.79 6.91 28.29
CA GLU A 324 -4.14 7.49 28.22
C GLU A 324 -4.37 8.46 27.07
N SER A 325 -3.30 9.09 26.56
CA SER A 325 -3.38 10.18 25.58
C SER A 325 -2.48 9.92 24.37
N VAL A 326 -2.82 8.88 23.60
CA VAL A 326 -2.08 8.50 22.39
C VAL A 326 -2.85 8.90 21.14
N TYR A 327 -2.13 9.43 20.16
CA TYR A 327 -2.66 9.90 18.90
C TYR A 327 -1.82 9.37 17.75
N ASN A 328 -2.44 9.20 16.59
CA ASN A 328 -1.75 8.91 15.34
C ASN A 328 -1.53 10.20 14.53
N LEU A 329 -0.33 10.39 13.98
CA LEU A 329 -0.13 11.37 12.90
C LEU A 329 -0.74 10.83 11.61
N LYS A 330 -1.87 11.43 11.20
CA LYS A 330 -2.58 11.09 9.97
C LYS A 330 -1.66 11.32 8.77
N GLU A 331 -1.62 10.35 7.85
CA GLU A 331 -0.76 10.34 6.65
C GLU A 331 0.76 10.37 6.91
N GLY A 332 1.20 10.35 8.18
CA GLY A 332 2.58 10.13 8.60
C GLY A 332 3.58 11.17 8.09
N MET A 333 4.83 10.75 7.98
CA MET A 333 5.94 11.58 7.50
C MET A 333 5.82 11.99 6.03
N VAL A 334 5.03 11.29 5.22
CA VAL A 334 4.76 11.70 3.83
C VAL A 334 4.00 13.03 3.80
N ASP A 335 2.87 13.16 4.50
CA ASP A 335 2.13 14.45 4.55
C ASP A 335 2.92 15.52 5.30
N TRP A 336 3.68 15.16 6.34
CA TRP A 336 4.58 16.08 7.03
C TRP A 336 5.60 16.73 6.08
N ASN A 337 6.22 15.92 5.21
CA ASN A 337 7.17 16.40 4.21
C ASN A 337 6.50 17.15 3.07
N ASP A 338 5.33 16.70 2.59
CA ASP A 338 4.56 17.40 1.55
C ASP A 338 4.20 18.83 1.98
N ARG A 339 3.94 19.01 3.28
CA ARG A 339 3.67 20.31 3.92
C ARG A 339 4.94 21.11 4.24
N LYS A 340 6.12 20.56 4.01
CA LYS A 340 7.43 21.19 4.27
C LYS A 340 7.61 21.62 5.72
N LEU A 341 7.10 20.81 6.66
CA LEU A 341 7.30 21.01 8.09
C LEU A 341 8.71 20.60 8.52
N ALA A 342 9.17 21.09 9.67
CA ALA A 342 10.55 20.91 10.13
C ALA A 342 10.90 19.43 10.36
N VAL A 343 12.11 19.03 9.92
CA VAL A 343 12.67 17.69 10.09
C VAL A 343 14.15 17.77 10.46
N GLU A 344 14.63 16.76 11.20
CA GLU A 344 16.04 16.45 11.43
C GLU A 344 16.48 15.31 10.50
N ARG A 345 17.78 15.27 10.15
CA ARG A 345 18.37 14.29 9.23
C ARG A 345 19.71 13.78 9.75
#